data_AF-A0A072NA43-F1
#
_entry.id   AF-A0A072NA43-F1
#
_cell.length_a   1.000
_cell.length_b   1.000
_cell.length_c   1.000
_cell.angle_alpha   90.00
_cell.angle_beta   90.00
_cell.angle_gamma   90.00
#
_symmetry.space_group_name_H-M   'P 1'
#
loop_
_entity.id
_entity.type
_entity.pdbx_description
1 polymer ?
#
loop_
_entity_poly.entity_id
_entity_poly.type
_entity_poly.pdbx_seq_one_letter_code
_entity_poly.pdbx_strand_id
1 'polypeptide(L)'
;MTHLLLPLPAEPAVPEQACLVLADLVGSTAIAHALPLGTYTALMAELVQVLMLSFELRGGRVLQHQGDAVLALWPAEATAQALCAAGEAHERAGSLGLAASLGLQLQLRLGIAVGEVITGVVGGQPSAYGLPVNYARRLCDVAEPGETLICADAVGLLSAALPCVPRTLPPLRGFGPECRAYRVLAPSARVTPMKTG
;
A
#
# COMPACT_ATOMS: atom_id res chain seq x y z
N MET A 1 -44.01 5.00 -6.45
CA MET A 1 -43.20 3.88 -5.91
C MET A 1 -41.71 4.19 -6.09
N THR A 2 -41.20 5.26 -5.47
CA THR A 2 -39.87 5.83 -5.81
C THR A 2 -38.99 6.10 -4.58
N HIS A 3 -39.48 5.86 -3.36
CA HIS A 3 -38.76 6.11 -2.11
C HIS A 3 -37.93 4.91 -1.60
N LEU A 4 -38.01 3.75 -2.28
CA LEU A 4 -37.26 2.52 -1.90
C LEU A 4 -35.79 2.53 -2.36
N LEU A 5 -35.33 3.59 -3.02
CA LEU A 5 -33.93 3.77 -3.44
C LEU A 5 -33.19 4.84 -2.63
N LEU A 6 -33.80 5.36 -1.56
CA LEU A 6 -33.12 6.29 -0.67
C LEU A 6 -32.16 5.50 0.23
N PRO A 7 -30.87 5.90 0.33
CA PRO A 7 -29.95 5.27 1.24
C PRO A 7 -30.48 5.41 2.68
N LEU A 8 -30.36 4.34 3.46
CA LEU A 8 -30.61 4.42 4.90
C LEU A 8 -29.68 5.50 5.49
N PRO A 9 -30.18 6.34 6.40
CA PRO A 9 -29.32 7.30 7.09
C PRO A 9 -28.16 6.55 7.73
N ALA A 10 -26.94 7.06 7.52
CA ALA A 10 -25.73 6.44 8.05
C ALA A 10 -25.81 6.39 9.59
N GLU A 11 -25.49 5.23 10.17
CA GLU A 11 -25.32 5.15 11.61
C GLU A 11 -24.10 5.99 12.04
N PRO A 12 -24.14 6.64 13.22
CA PRO A 12 -23.01 7.39 13.72
C PRO A 12 -21.82 6.44 13.93
N ALA A 13 -20.81 6.59 13.09
CA ALA A 13 -19.59 5.79 13.16
C ALA A 13 -18.52 6.51 13.99
N VAL A 14 -17.80 5.75 14.81
CA VAL A 14 -16.73 6.27 15.66
C VAL A 14 -15.45 6.40 14.84
N PRO A 15 -14.83 7.58 14.76
CA PRO A 15 -13.54 7.73 14.11
C PRO A 15 -12.43 6.99 14.85
N GLU A 16 -11.47 6.44 14.11
CA GLU A 16 -10.27 5.78 14.63
C GLU A 16 -9.00 6.32 13.94
N GLN A 17 -7.88 6.31 14.66
CA GLN A 17 -6.58 6.63 14.06
C GLN A 17 -6.02 5.37 13.38
N ALA A 18 -5.73 5.48 12.09
CA ALA A 18 -5.30 4.34 11.28
C ALA A 18 -4.12 4.66 10.37
N CYS A 19 -3.33 3.64 10.07
CA CYS A 19 -2.30 3.63 9.05
C CYS A 19 -2.83 2.91 7.80
N LEU A 20 -2.86 3.62 6.67
CA LEU A 20 -3.33 3.12 5.37
C LEU A 20 -2.13 2.83 4.49
N VAL A 21 -2.08 1.64 3.89
CA VAL A 21 -1.08 1.26 2.89
C VAL A 21 -1.79 0.98 1.58
N LEU A 22 -1.38 1.66 0.52
CA LEU A 22 -1.73 1.30 -0.85
C LEU A 22 -0.50 0.76 -1.56
N ALA A 23 -0.58 -0.45 -2.10
CA ALA A 23 0.38 -1.01 -3.04
C ALA A 23 -0.21 -1.06 -4.44
N ASP A 24 0.62 -0.78 -5.44
CA ASP A 24 0.26 -0.76 -6.86
C ASP A 24 1.40 -1.34 -7.71
N LEU A 25 1.07 -2.05 -8.80
CA LEU A 25 2.08 -2.61 -9.70
C LEU A 25 2.53 -1.56 -10.71
N VAL A 26 3.84 -1.39 -10.83
CA VAL A 26 4.42 -0.52 -11.85
C VAL A 26 4.21 -1.13 -13.23
N GLY A 27 3.61 -0.35 -14.14
CA GLY A 27 3.53 -0.72 -15.55
C GLY A 27 2.53 -1.83 -15.87
N SER A 28 1.54 -2.09 -15.00
CA SER A 28 0.52 -3.12 -15.20
C SER A 28 -0.20 -3.01 -16.54
N THR A 29 -0.49 -1.80 -17.02
CA THR A 29 -1.09 -1.56 -18.34
C THR A 29 -0.19 -2.01 -19.49
N ALA A 30 1.12 -1.76 -19.41
CA ALA A 30 2.07 -2.22 -20.43
C ALA A 30 2.17 -3.75 -20.45
N ILE A 31 2.16 -4.38 -19.28
CA ILE A 31 2.13 -5.85 -19.14
C ILE A 31 0.81 -6.41 -19.74
N ALA A 32 -0.32 -5.76 -19.49
CA ALA A 32 -1.62 -6.16 -20.04
C ALA A 32 -1.66 -6.12 -21.57
N HIS A 33 -0.95 -5.16 -22.19
CA HIS A 33 -0.81 -5.12 -23.65
C HIS A 33 0.12 -6.20 -24.21
N ALA A 34 1.14 -6.59 -23.44
CA ALA A 34 2.15 -7.56 -23.88
C ALA A 34 1.72 -9.02 -23.72
N LEU A 35 0.84 -9.31 -22.77
CA LEU A 35 0.44 -10.68 -22.44
C LEU A 35 -0.96 -11.02 -22.99
N PRO A 36 -1.21 -12.29 -23.36
CA PRO A 36 -2.57 -12.78 -23.54
C PRO A 36 -3.39 -12.58 -22.27
N LEU A 37 -4.68 -12.25 -22.42
CA LEU A 37 -5.56 -11.90 -21.30
C LEU A 37 -5.57 -12.96 -20.19
N GLY A 38 -5.62 -14.25 -20.55
CA GLY A 38 -5.59 -15.34 -19.56
C GLY A 38 -4.32 -15.36 -18.72
N THR A 39 -3.16 -15.14 -19.35
CA THR A 39 -1.86 -15.07 -18.67
C THR A 39 -1.78 -13.85 -17.77
N TYR A 40 -2.23 -12.69 -18.26
CA TYR A 40 -2.30 -11.46 -17.46
C TYR A 40 -3.17 -11.64 -16.23
N THR A 41 -4.37 -12.22 -16.38
CA THR A 41 -5.28 -12.44 -15.24
C THR A 41 -4.71 -13.41 -14.20
N ALA A 42 -4.00 -14.46 -14.64
CA ALA A 42 -3.32 -15.38 -13.72
C ALA A 42 -2.21 -14.68 -12.94
N LEU A 43 -1.40 -13.86 -13.62
CA LEU A 43 -0.34 -13.07 -12.99
C LEU A 43 -0.89 -12.07 -11.97
N MET A 44 -1.96 -11.35 -12.31
CA MET A 44 -2.58 -10.38 -11.40
C MET A 44 -3.22 -11.08 -10.19
N ALA A 45 -3.84 -12.24 -10.39
CA ALA A 45 -4.42 -13.02 -9.29
C ALA A 45 -3.34 -13.48 -8.30
N GLU A 46 -2.21 -14.00 -8.78
CA GLU A 46 -1.08 -14.40 -7.94
C GLU A 46 -0.49 -13.20 -7.19
N LEU A 47 -0.29 -12.09 -7.90
CA LEU A 47 0.23 -10.85 -7.29
C LEU A 47 -0.69 -10.34 -6.18
N VAL A 48 -1.97 -10.13 -6.47
CA VAL A 48 -2.95 -9.60 -5.49
C VAL A 48 -3.02 -10.52 -4.28
N GLN A 49 -3.04 -11.85 -4.47
CA GLN A 49 -3.05 -12.80 -3.36
C GLN A 49 -1.78 -12.68 -2.51
N VAL A 50 -0.61 -12.53 -3.11
CA VAL A 50 0.65 -12.34 -2.38
C VAL A 50 0.67 -11.02 -1.61
N LEU A 51 0.14 -9.93 -2.17
CA LEU A 51 0.02 -8.65 -1.48
C LEU A 51 -0.90 -8.76 -0.27
N MET A 52 -2.09 -9.33 -0.46
CA MET A 52 -3.06 -9.54 0.63
C MET A 52 -2.45 -10.36 1.76
N LEU A 53 -1.82 -11.49 1.44
CA LEU A 53 -1.16 -12.34 2.44
C LEU A 53 0.00 -11.63 3.16
N SER A 54 0.76 -10.78 2.47
CA SER A 54 1.85 -10.01 3.08
C SER A 54 1.32 -9.00 4.10
N PHE A 55 0.19 -8.38 3.79
CA PHE A 55 -0.46 -7.41 4.67
C PHE A 55 -1.14 -8.09 5.87
N GLU A 56 -1.92 -9.14 5.63
CA GLU A 56 -2.65 -9.86 6.68
C GLU A 56 -1.72 -10.58 7.67
N LEU A 57 -0.62 -11.17 7.19
CA LEU A 57 0.37 -11.82 8.05
C LEU A 57 1.00 -10.84 9.07
N ARG A 58 1.04 -9.56 8.72
CA ARG A 58 1.55 -8.46 9.56
C ARG A 58 0.43 -7.69 10.27
N GLY A 59 -0.74 -8.30 10.43
CA GLY A 59 -1.87 -7.74 11.19
C GLY A 59 -2.67 -6.68 10.46
N GLY A 60 -2.48 -6.53 9.14
CA GLY A 60 -3.25 -5.62 8.32
C GLY A 60 -4.61 -6.18 7.99
N ARG A 61 -5.61 -5.30 7.92
CA ARG A 61 -6.93 -5.62 7.38
C ARG A 61 -6.98 -5.13 5.93
N VAL A 62 -7.03 -6.04 4.97
CA VAL A 62 -7.27 -5.67 3.57
C VAL A 62 -8.69 -5.12 3.45
N LEU A 63 -8.80 -3.92 2.86
CA LEU A 63 -10.09 -3.27 2.66
C LEU A 63 -10.67 -3.64 1.30
N GLN A 64 -9.92 -3.31 0.25
CA GLN A 64 -10.35 -3.51 -1.13
C GLN A 64 -9.12 -3.64 -2.03
N HIS A 65 -9.33 -4.25 -3.19
CA HIS A 65 -8.39 -4.19 -4.31
C HIS A 65 -9.07 -3.53 -5.51
N GLN A 66 -8.30 -2.82 -6.33
CA GLN A 66 -8.77 -2.19 -7.56
C GLN A 66 -7.80 -2.55 -8.68
N GLY A 67 -8.17 -3.55 -9.48
CA GLY A 67 -7.22 -4.18 -10.40
C GLY A 67 -6.09 -4.86 -9.61
N ASP A 68 -4.86 -4.41 -9.88
CA ASP A 68 -3.60 -4.81 -9.27
C ASP A 68 -3.25 -4.03 -7.99
N ALA A 69 -3.98 -2.96 -7.68
CA ALA A 69 -3.75 -2.18 -6.47
C ALA A 69 -4.46 -2.80 -5.26
N VAL A 70 -3.78 -2.89 -4.11
CA VAL A 70 -4.31 -3.41 -2.85
C VAL A 70 -4.23 -2.35 -1.75
N LEU A 71 -5.37 -2.04 -1.13
CA LEU A 71 -5.49 -1.13 0.00
C LEU A 71 -5.71 -1.91 1.30
N ALA A 72 -4.85 -1.67 2.28
CA ALA A 72 -4.96 -2.26 3.61
C ALA A 72 -4.85 -1.20 4.70
N LEU A 73 -5.34 -1.57 5.88
CA LEU A 73 -5.43 -0.71 7.06
C LEU A 73 -4.85 -1.42 8.29
N TRP A 74 -4.15 -0.64 9.11
CA TRP A 74 -3.69 -0.99 10.44
C TRP A 74 -4.16 0.08 11.44
N PRO A 75 -4.30 -0.24 12.74
CA PRO A 75 -4.29 0.78 13.79
C PRO A 75 -3.04 1.66 13.68
N ALA A 76 -3.13 2.95 14.00
CA ALA A 76 -2.01 3.87 13.85
C ALA A 76 -0.76 3.44 14.66
N GLU A 77 -0.94 2.87 15.85
CA GLU A 77 0.13 2.32 16.67
C GLU A 77 0.87 1.14 16.01
N ALA A 78 0.27 0.51 14.99
CA ALA A 78 0.85 -0.59 14.24
C ALA A 78 1.53 -0.13 12.92
N THR A 79 1.85 1.16 12.78
CA THR A 79 2.52 1.72 11.58
C THR A 79 3.86 1.03 11.29
N ALA A 80 4.60 0.58 12.30
CA ALA A 80 5.84 -0.16 12.10
C ALA A 80 5.60 -1.53 11.45
N GLN A 81 4.51 -2.23 11.82
CA GLN A 81 4.11 -3.49 11.21
C GLN A 81 3.65 -3.29 9.77
N ALA A 82 2.93 -2.20 9.49
CA ALA A 82 2.55 -1.81 8.14
C ALA A 82 3.78 -1.60 7.23
N LEU A 83 4.86 -1.00 7.76
CA LEU A 83 6.12 -0.82 7.04
C LEU A 83 6.87 -2.14 6.78
N CYS A 84 6.90 -3.03 7.76
CA CYS A 84 7.45 -4.38 7.56
C CYS A 84 6.66 -5.11 6.45
N ALA A 85 5.33 -5.03 6.48
CA ALA A 85 4.46 -5.62 5.47
C ALA A 85 4.71 -5.04 4.06
N ALA A 86 4.94 -3.73 3.99
CA ALA A 86 5.31 -3.04 2.74
C ALA A 86 6.65 -3.55 2.17
N GLY A 87 7.65 -3.76 3.02
CA GLY A 87 8.93 -4.35 2.61
C GLY A 87 8.78 -5.78 2.09
N GLU A 88 8.04 -6.62 2.82
CA GLU A 88 7.77 -8.01 2.41
C GLU A 88 6.96 -8.08 1.10
N ALA A 89 6.04 -7.15 0.89
CA ALA A 89 5.27 -7.05 -0.34
C ALA A 89 6.19 -6.81 -1.55
N HIS A 90 7.16 -5.88 -1.44
CA HIS A 90 8.16 -5.65 -2.48
C HIS A 90 8.98 -6.92 -2.78
N GLU A 91 9.51 -7.57 -1.74
CA GLU A 91 10.34 -8.78 -1.89
C GLU A 91 9.58 -9.94 -2.53
N ARG A 92 8.35 -10.19 -2.07
CA ARG A 92 7.52 -11.30 -2.56
C ARG A 92 7.00 -11.05 -3.98
N ALA A 93 6.62 -9.81 -4.31
CA ALA A 93 6.21 -9.46 -5.67
C ALA A 93 7.36 -9.62 -6.67
N GLY A 94 8.58 -9.20 -6.28
CA GLY A 94 9.78 -9.36 -7.11
C GLY A 94 10.22 -10.83 -7.31
N SER A 95 9.71 -11.74 -6.49
CA SER A 95 10.07 -13.17 -6.49
C SER A 95 8.95 -14.09 -6.99
N LEU A 96 7.90 -13.55 -7.63
CA LEU A 96 6.78 -14.36 -8.13
C LEU A 96 7.22 -15.33 -9.23
N GLY A 97 6.84 -16.60 -9.05
CA GLY A 97 7.27 -17.68 -9.94
C GLY A 97 6.73 -17.52 -11.36
N LEU A 98 5.44 -17.16 -11.50
CA LEU A 98 4.85 -16.92 -12.82
C LEU A 98 5.50 -15.74 -13.51
N ALA A 99 5.75 -14.63 -12.80
CA ALA A 99 6.46 -13.48 -13.36
C ALA A 99 7.85 -13.88 -13.90
N ALA A 100 8.63 -14.63 -13.12
CA ALA A 100 9.93 -15.13 -13.53
C ALA A 100 9.84 -16.04 -14.77
N SER A 101 8.84 -16.92 -14.83
CA SER A 101 8.61 -17.80 -15.99
C SER A 101 8.24 -17.05 -17.27
N LEU A 102 7.66 -15.84 -17.12
CA LEU A 102 7.31 -14.93 -18.21
C LEU A 102 8.44 -13.95 -18.56
N GLY A 103 9.60 -14.05 -17.89
CA GLY A 103 10.72 -13.11 -18.06
C GLY A 103 10.43 -11.70 -17.53
N LEU A 104 9.48 -11.55 -16.61
CA LEU A 104 9.09 -10.29 -16.02
C LEU A 104 9.75 -10.10 -14.65
N GLN A 105 10.18 -8.89 -14.36
CA GLN A 105 10.54 -8.46 -13.01
C GLN A 105 9.50 -7.46 -12.52
N LEU A 106 8.64 -7.89 -11.62
CA LEU A 106 7.60 -7.02 -11.08
C LEU A 106 8.22 -6.07 -10.05
N GLN A 107 7.80 -4.81 -10.11
CA GLN A 107 8.15 -3.80 -9.13
C GLN A 107 6.85 -3.15 -8.64
N LEU A 108 6.73 -3.01 -7.33
CA LEU A 108 5.63 -2.26 -6.74
C LEU A 108 6.06 -0.82 -6.49
N ARG A 109 5.06 0.01 -6.25
CA ARG A 109 5.22 1.30 -5.58
C ARG A 109 4.17 1.38 -4.47
N LEU A 110 4.55 1.96 -3.35
CA LEU A 110 3.72 1.96 -2.14
C LEU A 110 3.60 3.37 -1.56
N GLY A 111 2.40 3.70 -1.10
CA GLY A 111 2.10 4.92 -0.36
C GLY A 111 1.48 4.62 0.99
N ILE A 112 1.98 5.24 2.05
CA ILE A 112 1.53 5.05 3.42
C ILE A 112 1.15 6.38 4.06
N ALA A 113 -0.09 6.47 4.54
CA ALA A 113 -0.57 7.65 5.23
C ALA A 113 -1.26 7.27 6.54
N VAL A 114 -1.07 8.11 7.56
CA VAL A 114 -1.71 7.96 8.86
C VAL A 114 -2.69 9.09 9.09
N GLY A 115 -3.80 8.79 9.76
CA GLY A 115 -4.69 9.79 10.32
C GLY A 115 -6.06 9.21 10.67
N GLU A 116 -7.02 10.11 10.88
CA GLU A 116 -8.37 9.74 11.27
C GLU A 116 -9.17 9.17 10.10
N VAL A 117 -9.82 8.03 10.34
CA VAL A 117 -10.75 7.39 9.41
C VAL A 117 -11.98 6.87 10.12
N ILE A 118 -13.06 6.73 9.36
CA ILE A 118 -14.23 5.93 9.74
C ILE A 118 -14.19 4.65 8.92
N THR A 119 -14.26 3.50 9.58
CA THR A 119 -14.35 2.21 8.90
C THR A 119 -15.77 1.65 8.92
N GLY A 120 -16.11 0.86 7.90
CA GLY A 120 -17.44 0.29 7.75
C GLY A 120 -17.49 -0.72 6.61
N VAL A 121 -18.68 -1.23 6.31
CA VAL A 121 -18.91 -2.15 5.20
C VAL A 121 -19.76 -1.47 4.15
N VAL A 122 -19.27 -1.40 2.92
CA VAL A 122 -19.95 -0.76 1.78
C VAL A 122 -20.00 -1.76 0.64
N GLY A 123 -21.20 -2.04 0.11
CA GLY A 123 -21.36 -3.05 -0.94
C GLY A 123 -20.91 -4.46 -0.52
N GLY A 124 -20.91 -4.77 0.78
CA GLY A 124 -20.44 -6.04 1.33
C GLY A 124 -18.92 -6.15 1.49
N GLN A 125 -18.17 -5.07 1.30
CA GLN A 125 -16.70 -5.05 1.46
C GLN A 125 -16.27 -4.10 2.58
N PRO A 126 -15.22 -4.44 3.37
CA PRO A 126 -14.62 -3.51 4.30
C PRO A 126 -14.13 -2.25 3.58
N SER A 127 -14.35 -1.08 4.17
CA SER A 127 -14.01 0.20 3.58
C SER A 127 -13.61 1.20 4.65
N ALA A 128 -12.87 2.23 4.25
CA ALA A 128 -12.48 3.34 5.10
C ALA A 128 -12.77 4.66 4.41
N TYR A 129 -13.22 5.64 5.18
CA TYR A 129 -13.47 7.01 4.75
C TYR A 129 -12.59 7.96 5.57
N GLY A 130 -11.80 8.77 4.87
CA GLY A 130 -10.94 9.77 5.49
C GLY A 130 -9.89 10.29 4.52
N LEU A 131 -9.29 11.44 4.86
CA LEU A 131 -8.17 11.99 4.10
C LEU A 131 -6.99 11.03 3.94
N PRO A 132 -6.60 10.21 4.95
CA PRO A 132 -5.47 9.27 4.82
C PRO A 132 -5.63 8.28 3.67
N VAL A 133 -6.86 7.86 3.33
CA VAL A 133 -7.11 6.94 2.20
C VAL A 133 -6.68 7.58 0.89
N ASN A 134 -7.09 8.84 0.67
CA ASN A 134 -6.72 9.60 -0.52
C ASN A 134 -5.23 9.95 -0.49
N TYR A 135 -4.66 10.24 0.68
CA TYR A 135 -3.27 10.62 0.79
C TYR A 135 -2.33 9.44 0.48
N ALA A 136 -2.61 8.25 1.03
CA ALA A 136 -1.88 7.03 0.71
C ALA A 136 -1.89 6.75 -0.81
N ARG A 137 -3.03 6.95 -1.47
CA ARG A 137 -3.11 6.87 -2.94
C ARG A 137 -2.21 7.88 -3.63
N ARG A 138 -2.25 9.16 -3.24
CA ARG A 138 -1.42 10.20 -3.87
C ARG A 138 0.06 9.99 -3.65
N LEU A 139 0.47 9.46 -2.50
CA LEU A 139 1.85 9.06 -2.25
C LEU A 139 2.24 7.88 -3.15
N CYS A 140 1.39 6.87 -3.28
CA CYS A 140 1.62 5.73 -4.16
C CYS A 140 1.73 6.16 -5.64
N ASP A 141 0.85 7.06 -6.10
CA ASP A 141 0.83 7.56 -7.49
C ASP A 141 2.17 8.20 -7.91
N VAL A 142 2.87 8.86 -6.99
CA VAL A 142 4.12 9.60 -7.23
C VAL A 142 5.38 8.87 -6.76
N ALA A 143 5.22 7.68 -6.19
CA ALA A 143 6.33 6.83 -5.79
C ALA A 143 6.99 6.20 -7.03
N GLU A 144 8.32 6.18 -7.01
CA GLU A 144 9.14 5.52 -8.03
C GLU A 144 9.02 3.97 -7.92
N PRO A 145 9.42 3.22 -8.96
CA PRO A 145 9.47 1.76 -8.87
C PRO A 145 10.36 1.27 -7.72
N GLY A 146 9.83 0.34 -6.92
CA GLY A 146 10.45 -0.17 -5.70
C GLY A 146 10.41 0.80 -4.51
N GLU A 147 9.74 1.96 -4.65
CA GLU A 147 9.70 2.97 -3.61
C GLU A 147 8.49 2.79 -2.68
N THR A 148 8.72 3.02 -1.38
CA THR A 148 7.66 3.22 -0.39
C THR A 148 7.76 4.65 0.14
N LEU A 149 6.73 5.45 -0.09
CA LEU A 149 6.59 6.81 0.42
C LEU A 149 5.65 6.85 1.62
N ILE A 150 6.06 7.53 2.68
CA ILE A 150 5.27 7.71 3.90
C ILE A 150 5.05 9.18 4.23
N CYS A 151 3.88 9.53 4.77
CA CYS A 151 3.60 10.88 5.25
C CYS A 151 4.40 11.23 6.53
N ALA A 152 4.48 12.52 6.86
CA ALA A 152 5.14 12.99 8.08
C ALA A 152 4.53 12.43 9.37
N ASP A 153 3.20 12.29 9.43
CA ASP A 153 2.52 11.75 10.63
C ASP A 153 2.91 10.29 10.89
N ALA A 154 3.10 9.50 9.81
CA ALA A 154 3.60 8.14 9.92
C ALA A 154 5.02 8.12 10.50
N VAL A 155 5.91 9.04 10.08
CA VAL A 155 7.27 9.15 10.64
C VAL A 155 7.25 9.45 12.15
N GLY A 156 6.32 10.30 12.60
CA GLY A 156 6.16 10.65 14.01
C GLY A 156 5.79 9.46 14.91
N LEU A 157 5.22 8.40 14.33
CA LEU A 157 4.86 7.16 15.05
C LEU A 157 5.95 6.09 15.01
N LEU A 158 7.04 6.32 14.28
CA LEU A 158 8.15 5.37 14.19
C LEU A 158 9.19 5.65 15.26
N SER A 159 9.76 4.57 15.79
CA SER A 159 11.01 4.69 16.55
C SER A 159 12.14 5.19 15.65
N ALA A 160 13.14 5.86 16.23
CA ALA A 160 14.30 6.41 15.51
C ALA A 160 15.13 5.36 14.72
N ALA A 161 14.82 4.07 14.84
CA ALA A 161 15.54 2.98 14.19
C ALA A 161 15.17 2.76 12.72
N LEU A 162 14.07 3.32 12.22
CA LEU A 162 13.65 3.09 10.82
C LEU A 162 14.19 4.20 9.90
N PRO A 163 15.17 3.90 9.03
CA PRO A 163 15.81 4.92 8.22
C PRO A 163 14.83 5.41 7.14
N CYS A 164 14.48 6.69 7.22
CA CYS A 164 13.68 7.37 6.20
C CYS A 164 14.37 8.68 5.81
N VAL A 165 14.25 9.08 4.55
CA VAL A 165 14.85 10.31 4.03
C VAL A 165 13.77 11.20 3.43
N PRO A 166 13.82 12.53 3.63
CA PRO A 166 12.86 13.44 3.00
C PRO A 166 12.80 13.24 1.48
N ARG A 167 11.59 13.22 0.92
CA ARG A 167 11.33 13.15 -0.52
C ARG A 167 10.63 14.42 -0.97
N THR A 168 11.22 15.15 -1.91
CA THR A 168 10.53 16.26 -2.58
C THR A 168 9.43 15.69 -3.46
N LEU A 169 8.20 16.14 -3.27
CA LEU A 169 7.05 15.69 -4.06
C LEU A 169 6.64 16.72 -5.11
N PRO A 170 6.07 16.28 -6.24
CA PRO A 170 5.25 17.18 -7.05
C PRO A 170 3.98 17.59 -6.27
N PRO A 171 3.28 18.66 -6.67
CA PRO A 171 2.00 19.03 -6.06
C PRO A 171 1.00 17.86 -6.09
N LEU A 172 0.53 17.46 -4.92
CA LEU A 172 -0.46 16.40 -4.79
C LEU A 172 -1.87 16.98 -4.90
N ARG A 173 -2.68 16.49 -5.85
CA ARG A 173 -4.05 16.98 -6.04
C ARG A 173 -4.87 16.84 -4.76
N GLY A 174 -5.47 17.94 -4.31
CA GLY A 174 -6.31 17.99 -3.10
C GLY A 174 -5.52 18.13 -1.80
N PHE A 175 -4.21 18.30 -1.91
CA PHE A 175 -3.28 18.42 -0.80
C PHE A 175 -2.39 19.65 -1.00
N GLY A 176 -2.06 20.35 0.08
CA GLY A 176 -1.34 21.62 0.04
C GLY A 176 0.16 21.48 -0.21
N PRO A 177 0.88 22.60 -0.44
CA PRO A 177 2.34 22.60 -0.62
C PRO A 177 3.11 22.10 0.62
N GLU A 178 2.45 22.04 1.78
CA GLU A 178 3.02 21.56 3.05
C GLU A 178 3.07 20.03 3.16
N CYS A 179 2.63 19.29 2.12
CA CYS A 179 2.73 17.83 2.13
C CYS A 179 4.17 17.37 2.14
N ARG A 180 4.59 16.84 3.29
CA ARG A 180 5.89 16.21 3.49
C ARG A 180 5.74 14.70 3.40
N ALA A 181 6.62 14.11 2.60
CA ALA A 181 6.78 12.68 2.54
C ALA A 181 8.24 12.28 2.67
N TYR A 182 8.42 11.03 3.06
CA TYR A 182 9.72 10.43 3.30
C TYR A 182 9.78 9.12 2.55
N ARG A 183 10.92 8.86 1.91
CA ARG A 183 11.22 7.57 1.34
C ARG A 183 11.74 6.65 2.44
N VAL A 184 11.14 5.48 2.56
CA VAL A 184 11.64 4.41 3.42
C VAL A 184 12.90 3.82 2.78
N LEU A 185 13.99 3.76 3.55
CA LEU A 185 15.20 3.10 3.09
C LEU A 185 15.09 1.60 3.44
N ALA A 186 15.38 0.75 2.46
CA ALA A 186 15.55 -0.67 2.72
C ALA A 186 16.60 -0.85 3.83
N PRO A 187 16.37 -1.75 4.82
CA PRO A 187 17.40 -2.10 5.77
C PRO A 187 18.62 -2.56 4.97
N SER A 188 19.76 -1.87 5.11
CA SER A 188 21.01 -2.36 4.53
C SER A 188 21.23 -3.75 5.11
N ALA A 189 21.17 -4.79 4.27
CA ALA A 189 21.51 -6.14 4.70
C ALA A 189 22.90 -6.04 5.36
N ARG A 190 22.97 -6.25 6.69
CA ARG A 190 24.25 -6.30 7.36
C ARG A 190 24.97 -7.50 6.75
N VAL A 191 25.96 -7.22 5.90
CA VAL A 191 26.95 -8.21 5.49
C VAL A 191 27.69 -8.58 6.76
N THR A 192 27.29 -9.68 7.40
CA THR A 192 28.07 -10.28 8.48
C THR A 192 29.38 -10.73 7.85
N PRO A 193 30.55 -10.19 8.23
CA PRO A 193 31.80 -10.68 7.68
C PRO A 193 31.92 -12.15 8.07
N MET A 194 32.05 -12.98 7.04
CA MET A 194 32.33 -14.40 7.16
C MET A 194 33.61 -14.54 8.00
N LYS A 195 33.48 -15.05 9.23
CA LYS A 195 34.64 -15.47 10.03
C LYS A 195 35.27 -16.64 9.29
N THR A 196 36.32 -16.38 8.54
CA THR A 196 37.30 -17.39 8.14
C THR A 196 38.02 -17.84 9.41
N GLY A 197 37.70 -19.05 9.86
CA GLY A 197 38.46 -19.84 10.81
C GLY A 197 39.03 -21.06 10.11
#